data_AF-A0A2X1NKH8-F1
#
_entry.id   AF-A0A2X1NKH8-F1
#
_cell.length_a   1.000
_cell.length_b   1.000
_cell.length_c   1.000
_cell.angle_alpha   90.00
_cell.angle_beta   90.00
_cell.angle_gamma   90.00
#
_symmetry.space_group_name_H-M   'P 1'
#
loop_
_entity.id
_entity.type
_entity.pdbx_description
1 polymer ?
#
loop_
_entity_poly.entity_id
_entity_poly.type
_entity_poly.pdbx_seq_one_letter_code
_entity_poly.pdbx_strand_id
1 'polypeptide(L)'
;MLLDDGTLLTEGVAIMQYLADSVPDRQLLAPVNSISRYKTIEWLNYIATELHKGFTPLFRPDTPEEYKPTVRAQLEKKLQYVNEALKDEHWICGQRFTIADAYLLRFCAGHTR
;
A
#
# COMPACT_ATOMS: atom_id res chain seq x y z
N MET A 1 -4.12 -2.79 16.07
CA MET A 1 -3.51 -1.81 16.98
C MET A 1 -4.44 -1.65 18.16
N LEU A 2 -3.93 -1.83 19.38
CA LEU A 2 -4.69 -1.57 20.59
C LEU A 2 -4.36 -0.13 21.04
N LEU A 3 -5.40 0.70 21.22
CA LEU A 3 -5.26 2.07 21.69
C LEU A 3 -5.25 2.11 23.22
N ASP A 4 -4.81 3.23 23.79
CA ASP A 4 -4.69 3.42 25.25
C ASP A 4 -6.04 3.32 25.99
N ASP A 5 -7.15 3.62 25.30
CA ASP A 5 -8.51 3.50 25.82
C ASP A 5 -9.09 2.07 25.74
N GLY A 6 -8.30 1.11 25.25
CA GLY A 6 -8.71 -0.28 25.06
C GLY A 6 -9.39 -0.57 23.72
N THR A 7 -9.58 0.42 22.84
CA THR A 7 -10.15 0.22 21.51
C THR A 7 -9.22 -0.59 20.62
N LEU A 8 -9.73 -1.67 20.01
CA LEU A 8 -9.01 -2.47 19.03
C LEU A 8 -9.32 -2.00 17.61
N LEU A 9 -8.32 -1.43 16.94
CA LEU A 9 -8.40 -1.07 15.52
C LEU A 9 -7.68 -2.12 14.66
N THR A 10 -8.40 -2.73 13.71
CA THR A 10 -7.87 -3.70 12.74
C THR A 10 -7.80 -3.08 11.34
N GLU A 11 -7.33 -3.85 10.35
CA GLU A 11 -7.03 -3.41 8.98
C GLU A 11 -5.90 -2.38 8.87
N GLY A 12 -4.82 -2.76 8.17
CA GLY A 12 -3.64 -1.90 8.03
C GLY A 12 -3.95 -0.51 7.44
N VAL A 13 -4.85 -0.45 6.46
CA VAL A 13 -5.27 0.82 5.83
C VAL A 13 -6.01 1.73 6.80
N ALA A 14 -6.84 1.19 7.69
CA ALA A 14 -7.53 1.97 8.71
C ALA A 14 -6.55 2.48 9.77
N ILE A 15 -5.64 1.61 10.24
CA ILE A 15 -4.60 1.96 11.22
C ILE A 15 -3.69 3.07 10.69
N MET A 16 -3.22 2.97 9.44
CA MET A 16 -2.34 3.99 8.85
C MET A 16 -3.02 5.36 8.71
N GLN A 17 -4.31 5.39 8.33
CA GLN A 17 -5.07 6.64 8.25
C GLN A 17 -5.28 7.26 9.64
N TYR A 18 -5.64 6.45 10.64
CA TYR A 18 -5.79 6.91 12.02
C TYR A 18 -4.49 7.57 12.53
N LEU A 19 -3.35 6.91 12.31
CA LEU A 19 -2.05 7.44 12.69
C LEU A 19 -1.72 8.73 11.93
N ALA A 20 -1.94 8.79 10.61
CA ALA A 20 -1.66 9.98 9.81
C ALA A 20 -2.52 11.18 10.23
N ASP A 21 -3.81 10.96 10.50
CA ASP A 21 -4.74 12.01 10.93
C ASP A 21 -4.43 12.50 12.36
N SER A 22 -3.73 11.73 13.19
CA SER A 22 -3.26 12.17 14.52
C SER A 22 -2.08 13.14 14.48
N VAL A 23 -1.37 13.25 13.34
CA VAL A 23 -0.20 14.13 13.17
C VAL A 23 -0.28 14.93 11.86
N PRO A 24 -1.28 15.81 11.68
CA PRO A 24 -1.54 16.49 10.40
C PRO A 24 -0.37 17.35 9.91
N ASP A 25 0.44 17.90 10.84
CA ASP A 25 1.63 18.70 10.51
C ASP A 25 2.70 17.90 9.75
N ARG A 26 2.68 16.57 9.85
CA ARG A 26 3.58 15.67 9.10
C ARG A 26 3.11 15.42 7.67
N GLN A 27 1.89 15.82 7.32
CA GLN A 27 1.32 15.72 5.97
C GLN A 27 1.38 14.30 5.37
N LEU A 28 1.31 13.27 6.22
CA LEU A 28 1.34 11.86 5.79
C LEU A 28 0.06 11.43 5.06
N LEU A 29 -1.01 12.22 5.21
CA LEU A 29 -2.27 12.12 4.51
C LEU A 29 -2.84 13.54 4.37
N ALA A 30 -3.36 13.86 3.19
CA ALA A 30 -3.89 15.20 2.94
C ALA A 30 -5.20 15.46 3.73
N PRO A 31 -5.57 16.75 3.94
CA PRO A 31 -6.78 17.11 4.68
C PRO A 31 -8.05 16.52 4.07
N VAL A 32 -9.06 16.35 4.92
CA VAL A 32 -10.41 15.94 4.50
C VAL A 32 -10.94 16.91 3.43
N ASN A 33 -11.70 16.38 2.47
CA ASN A 33 -12.23 17.11 1.30
C ASN A 33 -11.19 17.62 0.28
N SER A 34 -9.92 17.19 0.38
CA SER A 34 -8.94 17.44 -0.68
C SER A 34 -8.89 16.27 -1.68
N ILE A 35 -8.77 16.58 -2.97
CA ILE A 35 -8.61 15.53 -4.01
C ILE A 35 -7.35 14.70 -3.77
N SER A 36 -6.28 15.33 -3.28
CA SER A 36 -5.02 14.65 -2.94
C SER A 36 -5.23 13.55 -1.89
N ARG A 37 -6.13 13.74 -0.91
CA ARG A 37 -6.44 12.70 0.08
C ARG A 37 -7.06 11.48 -0.60
N TYR A 38 -8.01 11.70 -1.49
CA TYR A 38 -8.66 10.60 -2.22
C TYR A 38 -7.70 9.90 -3.18
N LYS A 39 -6.73 10.62 -3.76
CA LYS A 39 -5.64 9.99 -4.53
C LYS A 39 -4.74 9.11 -3.66
N THR A 40 -4.43 9.52 -2.42
CA THR A 40 -3.72 8.64 -1.48
C THR A 40 -4.56 7.43 -1.10
N ILE A 41 -5.86 7.61 -0.84
CA ILE A 41 -6.77 6.50 -0.53
C ILE A 41 -6.93 5.53 -1.72
N GLU A 42 -6.98 6.04 -2.95
CA GLU A 42 -6.99 5.26 -4.19
C GLU A 42 -5.76 4.32 -4.23
N TRP A 43 -4.57 4.86 -3.97
CA TRP A 43 -3.35 4.07 -3.89
C TRP A 43 -3.34 3.08 -2.73
N LEU A 44 -3.78 3.47 -1.53
CA LEU A 44 -3.89 2.54 -0.40
C LEU A 44 -4.80 1.35 -0.72
N ASN A 45 -5.92 1.61 -1.39
CA ASN A 45 -6.84 0.56 -1.81
C ASN A 45 -6.20 -0.34 -2.87
N TYR A 46 -5.58 0.23 -3.91
CA TYR A 46 -4.86 -0.53 -4.92
C TYR A 46 -3.78 -1.43 -4.30
N ILE A 47 -2.96 -0.89 -3.39
CA ILE A 47 -1.92 -1.67 -2.71
C ILE A 47 -2.53 -2.79 -1.87
N ALA A 48 -3.63 -2.51 -1.16
CA ALA A 48 -4.29 -3.52 -0.33
C ALA A 48 -4.91 -4.67 -1.16
N THR A 49 -5.61 -4.36 -2.25
CA THR A 49 -6.37 -5.36 -3.00
C THR A 49 -5.56 -5.99 -4.13
N GLU A 50 -4.79 -5.20 -4.87
CA GLU A 50 -4.10 -5.68 -6.06
C GLU A 50 -2.72 -6.24 -5.73
N LEU A 51 -1.97 -5.60 -4.83
CA LEU A 51 -0.64 -6.04 -4.45
C LEU A 51 -0.71 -7.02 -3.26
N HIS A 52 -1.11 -6.55 -2.08
CA HIS A 52 -1.06 -7.36 -0.85
C HIS A 52 -1.84 -8.68 -0.99
N LYS A 53 -3.11 -8.63 -1.44
CA LYS A 53 -3.84 -9.88 -1.70
C LYS A 53 -3.27 -10.67 -2.88
N GLY A 54 -2.74 -10.00 -3.90
CA GLY A 54 -2.03 -10.66 -5.01
C GLY A 54 -0.79 -11.45 -4.56
N PHE A 55 -0.07 -10.99 -3.55
CA PHE A 55 1.08 -11.69 -2.96
C PHE A 55 0.67 -12.83 -2.02
N THR A 56 -0.56 -12.83 -1.50
CA THR A 56 -1.00 -13.79 -0.48
C THR A 56 -0.80 -15.26 -0.91
N PRO A 57 -1.18 -15.71 -2.13
CA PRO A 57 -0.94 -17.09 -2.57
C PRO A 57 0.53 -17.51 -2.58
N LEU A 58 1.48 -16.58 -2.73
CA LEU A 58 2.91 -16.92 -2.71
C LEU A 58 3.40 -17.30 -1.31
N PHE A 59 2.70 -16.89 -0.26
CA PHE A 59 3.07 -17.12 1.14
C PHE A 59 2.19 -18.15 1.85
N ARG A 60 1.07 -18.55 1.25
CA ARG A 60 0.21 -19.56 1.86
C ARG A 60 0.75 -20.97 1.59
N PRO A 61 0.77 -21.86 2.61
CA PRO A 61 1.29 -23.22 2.45
C PRO A 61 0.36 -24.13 1.63
N ASP A 62 -0.92 -23.75 1.48
CA ASP A 62 -1.93 -24.51 0.72
C ASP A 62 -1.99 -24.12 -0.76
N THR A 63 -1.14 -23.19 -1.22
CA THR A 63 -1.13 -22.79 -2.63
C THR A 63 -0.37 -23.79 -3.48
N PRO A 64 -0.98 -24.38 -4.53
CA PRO A 64 -0.31 -25.32 -5.43
C PRO A 64 0.93 -24.71 -6.07
N GLU A 65 2.04 -25.46 -6.11
CA GLU A 65 3.31 -24.97 -6.68
C GLU A 65 3.18 -24.63 -8.18
N GLU A 66 2.33 -25.34 -8.91
CA GLU A 66 2.06 -25.06 -10.32
C GLU A 66 1.30 -23.74 -10.56
N TYR A 67 0.58 -23.23 -9.56
CA TYR A 67 -0.15 -21.97 -9.66
C TYR A 67 0.73 -20.75 -9.39
N LYS A 68 1.80 -20.94 -8.61
CA LYS A 68 2.73 -19.88 -8.20
C LYS A 68 3.40 -19.12 -9.36
N PRO A 69 3.77 -19.73 -10.50
CA PRO A 69 4.23 -19.00 -11.68
C PRO A 69 3.17 -18.04 -12.25
N THR A 70 1.91 -18.46 -12.32
CA THR A 70 0.81 -17.60 -12.79
C THR A 70 0.64 -16.38 -11.90
N VAL A 71 0.71 -16.56 -10.58
CA VAL A 71 0.62 -15.44 -9.62
C VAL A 71 1.78 -14.46 -9.79
N ARG A 72 3.02 -14.95 -9.99
CA ARG A 72 4.18 -14.07 -10.26
C ARG A 72 3.98 -13.24 -11.53
N ALA A 73 3.57 -13.87 -12.63
CA ALA A 73 3.33 -13.16 -13.89
C ALA A 73 2.22 -12.08 -13.76
N GLN A 74 1.20 -12.31 -12.93
CA GLN A 74 0.18 -11.31 -12.63
C GLN A 74 0.74 -10.15 -11.79
N LEU A 75 1.56 -10.46 -10.78
CA LEU A 75 2.19 -9.46 -9.93
C LEU A 75 3.20 -8.60 -10.69
N GLU A 76 3.97 -9.18 -11.61
CA GLU A 76 4.90 -8.46 -12.48
C GLU A 76 4.18 -7.36 -13.27
N LYS A 77 3.01 -7.64 -13.85
CA LYS A 77 2.20 -6.64 -14.56
C LYS A 77 1.73 -5.51 -13.64
N LYS A 78 1.36 -5.83 -12.40
CA LYS A 78 0.95 -4.83 -11.40
C LYS A 78 2.12 -3.96 -10.94
N LEU A 79 3.29 -4.57 -10.75
CA LEU A 79 4.52 -3.84 -10.42
C LEU A 79 4.99 -2.96 -11.58
N GLN A 80 4.78 -3.37 -12.83
CA GLN A 80 5.00 -2.50 -13.99
C GLN A 80 4.09 -1.27 -13.94
N TYR A 81 2.81 -1.42 -13.64
CA TYR A 81 1.89 -0.28 -13.45
C TYR A 81 2.36 0.67 -12.34
N VAL A 82 2.82 0.14 -11.21
CA VAL A 82 3.42 0.95 -10.13
C VAL A 82 4.67 1.68 -10.63
N ASN A 83 5.54 1.00 -11.37
CA ASN A 83 6.76 1.60 -11.90
C ASN A 83 6.45 2.75 -12.87
N GLU A 84 5.45 2.57 -13.75
CA GLU A 84 4.97 3.66 -14.63
C GLU A 84 4.45 4.85 -13.83
N ALA A 85 3.67 4.60 -12.77
CA ALA A 85 3.16 5.67 -11.90
C ALA A 85 4.26 6.44 -11.14
N LEU A 86 5.43 5.83 -10.92
CA LEU A 86 6.58 6.45 -10.27
C LEU A 86 7.55 7.15 -11.23
N LYS A 87 7.32 7.12 -12.54
CA LYS A 87 8.28 7.69 -13.51
C LYS A 87 8.47 9.20 -13.38
N ASP A 88 7.37 9.92 -13.15
CA ASP A 88 7.34 11.38 -13.17
C ASP A 88 7.25 11.99 -11.76
N GLU A 89 7.05 11.15 -10.73
CA GLU A 89 6.78 11.58 -9.37
C GLU A 89 7.82 11.02 -8.39
N HIS A 90 8.21 11.82 -7.40
CA HIS A 90 9.20 11.40 -6.41
C HIS A 90 8.65 10.34 -5.43
N TRP A 91 7.33 10.34 -5.25
CA TRP A 91 6.56 9.45 -4.39
C TRP A 91 5.27 9.04 -5.12
N ILE A 92 4.62 7.95 -4.69
CA ILE A 92 3.47 7.37 -5.40
C ILE A 92 2.26 8.32 -5.50
N CYS A 93 2.17 9.29 -4.59
CA CYS A 93 1.13 10.31 -4.54
C CYS A 93 1.62 11.71 -4.94
N GLY A 94 2.83 11.84 -5.49
CA GLY A 94 3.37 13.10 -6.00
C GLY A 94 4.71 13.49 -5.40
N GLN A 95 4.83 14.75 -4.96
CA GLN A 95 6.09 15.31 -4.42
C GLN A 95 6.32 15.05 -2.92
N ARG A 96 5.32 14.52 -2.20
CA ARG A 96 5.39 14.30 -0.74
C ARG A 96 5.24 12.82 -0.42
N PHE A 97 6.04 12.38 0.56
CA PHE A 97 5.91 11.07 1.15
C PHE A 97 4.58 10.95 1.91
N THR A 98 3.87 9.85 1.70
CA THR A 98 2.58 9.54 2.33
C THR A 98 2.56 8.14 2.92
N ILE A 99 1.49 7.83 3.66
CA ILE A 99 1.24 6.46 4.12
C ILE A 99 1.10 5.43 2.98
N ALA A 100 0.77 5.85 1.75
CA ALA A 100 0.76 4.95 0.59
C ALA A 100 2.17 4.48 0.22
N ASP A 101 3.17 5.35 0.31
CA ASP A 101 4.58 5.02 0.06
C ASP A 101 5.11 4.03 1.10
N ALA A 102 4.80 4.29 2.38
CA ALA A 102 5.15 3.37 3.48
C ALA A 102 4.59 1.96 3.24
N TYR A 103 3.35 1.86 2.76
CA TYR A 103 2.72 0.59 2.48
C TYR A 103 3.31 -0.09 1.24
N LEU A 104 3.55 0.68 0.17
CA LEU A 104 4.08 0.18 -1.09
C LEU A 104 5.50 -0.38 -0.92
N LEU A 105 6.36 0.30 -0.15
CA LEU A 105 7.75 -0.09 0.07
C LEU A 105 7.87 -1.54 0.54
N ARG A 106 6.90 -2.03 1.34
CA ARG A 106 6.90 -3.40 1.84
C ARG A 106 6.89 -4.45 0.73
N PHE A 107 6.30 -4.14 -0.42
CA PHE A 107 6.18 -5.06 -1.56
C PHE A 107 7.32 -4.88 -2.59
N CYS A 108 7.88 -3.67 -2.68
CA CYS A 108 8.99 -3.39 -3.60
C CYS A 108 10.36 -3.84 -3.06
N ALA A 109 10.54 -3.92 -1.73
CA ALA A 109 11.82 -4.27 -1.10
C ALA A 109 12.31 -5.71 -1.36
N GLY A 110 11.53 -6.55 -2.06
CA GLY A 110 11.91 -7.93 -2.42
C GLY A 110 12.49 -8.12 -3.83
N HIS A 111 12.53 -7.07 -4.67
CA HIS A 111 12.86 -7.19 -6.10
C HIS A 111 14.20 -6.54 -6.50
N THR A 112 15.03 -6.14 -5.53
CA THR A 112 16.41 -5.69 -5.77
C THR A 112 17.40 -6.79 -5.36
N ARG A 113 17.53 -7.81 -6.21
CA ARG A 113 18.76 -8.61 -6.40
C ARG A 113 18.84 -9.10 -7.83
#